data_AF-A0A7Y9RNP2-F1
#
_entry.id   AF-A0A7Y9RNP2-F1
#
_cell.length_a   1.000
_cell.length_b   1.000
_cell.length_c   1.000
_cell.angle_alpha   90.00
_cell.angle_beta   90.00
_cell.angle_gamma   90.00
#
_symmetry.space_group_name_H-M   'P 1'
#
loop_
_entity.id
_entity.type
_entity.pdbx_description
1 polymer ?
#
loop_
_entity_poly.entity_id
_entity_poly.type
_entity_poly.pdbx_seq_one_letter_code
_entity_poly.pdbx_strand_id
1 'polypeptide(L)'
;MRTYRHLQVCLLLAAALFLTCQPAWAIKRVALVVGNSSYQNAPLLPNPANDAASITATLKSAGFDVVDSRLNLAAADMRRALREFADQTRDADIAVVYYAGHGIEIDGTNYLIPTDARLERDTDIYDEAFSLDRVLLAIEPAKQLRVVIVDACRNNPFADSMKRTVASRSISRGLARVEPTVSNTLIAFAAKAGLTALDGNSKNSPYATALVKYIAKPGLDLRRAFGFVRDDVLQATGNRQEPYVYGSLGGEDVALVPVAKAEEPAQAANPQSEIRRDYELALQLRNKPALNAFLSQHPDGYYANLAKLQLNQFEAEEARVAATAKAQQAEQEQARLMSQGAQRVEREKAAADLKAAEEARVAAEKAKQTALEQATEAERKRTASESTIVAALSENKPAVGSTAADGSTAAMSADANSPPRLAALTAEPRQTDIAKADIAKSVQGELNRVGCFTGAVDGRWNTASQRSLSLFNRYAGTKLDTKLASLDALDAIKLKPARVCPVICDHGYKASGDQCVRITCAEGSFLNDDNECEKRRGKKPVAKRNANEGASRADRSRREISEPVADVPRRQATAKSSGGSGQVVCDAYLCRQVRRGCHLDYRGGGGPGGNTGNVEVCN
;
A
#
# COMPACT_ATOMS: atom_id res chain seq x y z
N MET A 1 -64.36 -41.51 16.17
CA MET A 1 -63.78 -40.61 15.14
C MET A 1 -63.76 -39.12 15.54
N ARG A 2 -64.79 -38.55 16.20
CA ARG A 2 -64.77 -37.13 16.65
C ARG A 2 -63.69 -36.81 17.70
N THR A 3 -63.42 -37.71 18.65
CA THR A 3 -62.42 -37.52 19.72
C THR A 3 -60.98 -37.45 19.22
N TYR A 4 -60.62 -38.24 18.20
CA TYR A 4 -59.29 -38.22 17.57
C TYR A 4 -59.00 -36.89 16.86
N ARG A 5 -60.04 -36.27 16.29
CA ARG A 5 -59.94 -35.01 15.55
C ARG A 5 -59.69 -33.81 16.48
N HIS A 6 -60.25 -33.83 17.70
CA HIS A 6 -59.94 -32.84 18.72
C HIS A 6 -58.52 -33.00 19.30
N LEU A 7 -58.07 -34.25 19.48
CA LEU A 7 -56.71 -34.52 19.95
C LEU A 7 -55.65 -34.06 18.94
N GLN A 8 -55.86 -34.29 17.64
CA GLN A 8 -54.95 -33.80 16.58
C GLN A 8 -54.93 -32.27 16.47
N VAL A 9 -56.08 -31.61 16.65
CA VAL A 9 -56.15 -30.14 16.63
C VAL A 9 -55.43 -29.53 17.84
N CYS A 10 -55.57 -30.10 19.03
CA CYS A 10 -54.83 -29.67 20.22
C CYS A 10 -53.31 -29.89 20.09
N LEU A 11 -52.88 -30.99 19.46
CA LEU A 11 -51.46 -31.29 19.23
C LEU A 11 -50.84 -30.34 18.20
N LEU A 12 -51.59 -29.98 17.14
CA LEU A 12 -51.16 -28.98 16.15
C LEU A 12 -51.12 -27.56 16.74
N LEU A 13 -52.06 -27.20 17.61
CA LEU A 13 -52.04 -25.91 18.33
C LEU A 13 -50.89 -25.82 19.33
N ALA A 14 -50.58 -26.90 20.06
CA ALA A 14 -49.42 -26.93 20.97
C ALA A 14 -48.10 -26.86 20.19
N ALA A 15 -47.97 -27.58 19.07
CA ALA A 15 -46.79 -27.50 18.22
C ALA A 15 -46.61 -26.12 17.57
N ALA A 16 -47.70 -25.44 17.21
CA ALA A 16 -47.67 -24.06 16.73
C ALA A 16 -47.22 -23.07 17.83
N LEU A 17 -47.63 -23.30 19.09
CA LEU A 17 -47.20 -22.48 20.23
C LEU A 17 -45.70 -22.65 20.56
N PHE A 18 -45.15 -23.86 20.38
CA PHE A 18 -43.72 -24.12 20.55
C PHE A 18 -42.86 -23.55 19.42
N LEU A 19 -43.40 -23.38 18.20
CA LEU A 19 -42.68 -22.76 17.09
C LEU A 19 -42.57 -21.23 17.20
N THR A 20 -43.46 -20.57 17.95
CA THR A 20 -43.44 -19.11 18.15
C THR A 20 -42.55 -18.66 19.31
N CYS A 21 -42.03 -19.58 20.11
CA CYS A 21 -41.14 -19.28 21.23
C CYS A 21 -39.68 -19.65 20.87
N GLN A 22 -39.16 -19.04 19.80
CA GLN A 22 -37.71 -19.02 19.62
C GLN A 22 -37.12 -18.12 20.71
N PRO A 23 -36.07 -18.53 21.43
CA PRO A 23 -35.34 -17.62 22.29
C PRO A 23 -34.78 -16.54 21.37
N ALA A 24 -35.33 -15.32 21.46
CA ALA A 24 -34.64 -14.17 20.93
C ALA A 24 -33.27 -14.14 21.62
N TRP A 25 -32.20 -14.44 20.90
CA TRP A 25 -30.84 -14.25 21.39
C TRP A 25 -30.65 -12.75 21.56
N ALA A 26 -31.07 -12.25 22.72
CA ALA A 26 -30.89 -10.86 23.09
C ALA A 26 -29.40 -10.61 23.22
N ILE A 27 -28.87 -9.72 22.37
CA ILE A 27 -27.50 -9.24 22.43
C ILE A 27 -27.28 -8.62 23.81
N LYS A 28 -26.41 -9.21 24.62
CA LYS A 28 -26.16 -8.75 25.99
C LYS A 28 -25.18 -7.59 25.99
N ARG A 29 -25.59 -6.45 26.53
CA ARG A 29 -24.87 -5.18 26.53
C ARG A 29 -24.59 -4.74 27.95
N VAL A 30 -23.31 -4.60 28.29
CA VAL A 30 -22.86 -4.21 29.62
C VAL A 30 -22.03 -2.94 29.57
N ALA A 31 -22.17 -2.09 30.57
CA ALA A 31 -21.41 -0.86 30.70
C ALA A 31 -20.93 -0.61 32.13
N LEU A 32 -19.69 -0.12 32.26
CA LEU A 32 -19.13 0.43 33.49
C LEU A 32 -18.89 1.93 33.29
N VAL A 33 -19.49 2.75 34.12
CA VAL A 33 -19.38 4.21 34.08
C VAL A 33 -18.74 4.68 35.37
N VAL A 34 -17.54 5.29 35.28
CA VAL A 34 -16.78 5.80 36.42
C VAL A 34 -16.64 7.31 36.31
N GLY A 35 -17.06 8.04 37.35
CA GLY A 35 -16.90 9.48 37.46
C GLY A 35 -16.14 9.87 38.72
N ASN A 36 -14.89 10.30 38.59
CA ASN A 36 -14.04 10.71 39.70
C ASN A 36 -13.92 12.24 39.73
N SER A 37 -14.55 12.86 40.71
CA SER A 37 -14.60 14.31 40.94
C SER A 37 -13.84 14.74 42.19
N SER A 38 -14.00 13.99 43.29
CA SER A 38 -13.54 14.36 44.65
C SER A 38 -12.20 13.69 45.00
N TYR A 39 -11.10 14.28 44.52
CA TYR A 39 -9.75 13.80 44.81
C TYR A 39 -9.25 14.31 46.16
N GLN A 40 -8.53 13.46 46.89
CA GLN A 40 -7.95 13.78 48.19
C GLN A 40 -6.66 14.59 48.05
N ASN A 41 -5.82 14.25 47.05
CA ASN A 41 -4.49 14.82 46.87
C ASN A 41 -4.30 15.50 45.50
N ALA A 42 -5.38 15.73 44.73
CA ALA A 42 -5.37 16.41 43.45
C ALA A 42 -6.52 17.43 43.35
N PRO A 43 -6.48 18.38 42.39
CA PRO A 43 -7.56 19.34 42.21
C PRO A 43 -8.91 18.68 41.96
N LEU A 44 -9.96 19.24 42.56
CA LEU A 44 -11.35 18.83 42.34
C LEU A 44 -11.74 19.05 40.86
N LEU A 45 -12.49 18.09 40.30
CA LEU A 45 -13.17 18.24 39.01
C LEU A 45 -14.69 18.27 39.25
N PRO A 46 -15.40 19.37 38.93
CA PRO A 46 -16.83 19.49 39.24
C PRO A 46 -17.74 18.66 38.31
N ASN A 47 -17.36 18.43 37.05
CA ASN A 47 -18.25 17.80 36.06
C ASN A 47 -18.21 16.26 35.93
N PRO A 48 -17.16 15.50 36.27
CA PRO A 48 -17.14 14.05 36.07
C PRO A 48 -18.30 13.28 36.69
N ALA A 49 -18.80 13.70 37.85
CA ALA A 49 -19.99 13.10 38.46
C ALA A 49 -21.27 13.37 37.65
N ASN A 50 -21.43 14.59 37.10
CA ASN A 50 -22.56 14.95 36.25
C ASN A 50 -22.49 14.24 34.89
N ASP A 51 -21.28 14.13 34.34
CA ASP A 51 -21.01 13.44 33.08
C ASP A 51 -21.34 11.94 33.21
N ALA A 52 -20.83 11.29 34.26
CA ALA A 52 -21.14 9.89 34.57
C ALA A 52 -22.65 9.66 34.75
N ALA A 53 -23.34 10.56 35.45
CA ALA A 53 -24.80 10.47 35.61
C ALA A 53 -25.54 10.58 34.27
N SER A 54 -25.14 11.52 33.41
CA SER A 54 -25.74 11.75 32.10
C SER A 54 -25.52 10.55 31.16
N ILE A 55 -24.28 10.04 31.09
CA ILE A 55 -23.93 8.87 30.29
C ILE A 55 -24.64 7.61 30.80
N THR A 56 -24.73 7.44 32.12
CA THR A 56 -25.49 6.32 32.72
C THR A 56 -26.94 6.35 32.27
N ALA A 57 -27.60 7.52 32.32
CA ALA A 57 -28.98 7.66 31.87
C ALA A 57 -29.13 7.34 30.38
N THR A 58 -28.20 7.82 29.55
CA THR A 58 -28.18 7.58 28.09
C THR A 58 -27.96 6.11 27.73
N LEU A 59 -27.07 5.40 28.43
CA LEU A 59 -26.81 3.98 28.19
C LEU A 59 -28.00 3.11 28.66
N LYS A 60 -28.65 3.50 29.76
CA LYS A 60 -29.90 2.84 30.20
C LYS A 60 -31.03 3.04 29.18
N SER A 61 -31.22 4.25 28.66
CA SER A 61 -32.24 4.50 27.64
C SER A 61 -31.92 3.84 26.29
N ALA A 62 -30.64 3.61 26.01
CA ALA A 62 -30.16 2.80 24.88
C ALA A 62 -30.45 1.29 25.02
N GLY A 63 -30.93 0.84 26.18
CA GLY A 63 -31.31 -0.55 26.45
C GLY A 63 -30.18 -1.46 26.91
N PHE A 64 -29.09 -0.92 27.47
CA PHE A 64 -28.05 -1.75 28.08
C PHE A 64 -28.63 -2.58 29.24
N ASP A 65 -28.30 -3.87 29.28
CA ASP A 65 -28.80 -4.81 30.29
C ASP A 65 -28.23 -4.51 31.67
N VAL A 66 -26.95 -4.15 31.72
CA VAL A 66 -26.25 -3.78 32.96
C VAL A 66 -25.50 -2.48 32.73
N VAL A 67 -25.79 -1.47 33.54
CA VAL A 67 -25.03 -0.21 33.58
C VAL A 67 -24.61 0.03 35.03
N ASP A 68 -23.39 -0.38 35.37
CA ASP A 68 -22.78 -0.15 36.67
C ASP A 68 -22.18 1.26 36.71
N SER A 69 -22.70 2.11 37.59
CA SER A 69 -22.29 3.51 37.71
C SER A 69 -21.64 3.71 39.07
N ARG A 70 -20.39 4.15 39.07
CA ARG A 70 -19.56 4.31 40.26
C ARG A 70 -18.95 5.70 40.29
N LEU A 71 -18.99 6.35 41.44
CA LEU A 71 -18.47 7.71 41.61
C LEU A 71 -17.34 7.71 42.64
N ASN A 72 -16.35 8.57 42.41
CA ASN A 72 -15.25 8.86 43.34
C ASN A 72 -14.52 7.62 43.89
N LEU A 73 -14.19 6.69 43.00
CA LEU A 73 -13.57 5.42 43.39
C LEU A 73 -12.14 5.59 43.88
N ALA A 74 -11.88 5.04 45.07
CA ALA A 74 -10.54 4.78 45.58
C ALA A 74 -9.89 3.60 44.84
N ALA A 75 -8.57 3.44 44.93
CA ALA A 75 -7.83 2.43 44.19
C ALA A 75 -8.31 1.00 44.48
N ALA A 76 -8.64 0.70 45.74
CA ALA A 76 -9.17 -0.61 46.12
C ALA A 76 -10.51 -0.91 45.44
N ASP A 77 -11.41 0.07 45.39
CA ASP A 77 -12.75 -0.08 44.82
C ASP A 77 -12.74 -0.04 43.29
N MET A 78 -11.86 0.74 42.68
CA MET A 78 -11.64 0.72 41.23
C MET A 78 -11.13 -0.65 40.77
N ARG A 79 -10.21 -1.27 41.51
CA ARG A 79 -9.73 -2.64 41.25
C ARG A 79 -10.84 -3.67 41.36
N ARG A 80 -11.75 -3.49 42.33
CA ARG A 80 -12.93 -4.35 42.51
C ARG A 80 -13.92 -4.19 41.37
N ALA A 81 -14.28 -2.95 41.03
CA ALA A 81 -15.21 -2.63 39.95
C ALA A 81 -14.73 -3.17 38.60
N LEU A 82 -13.44 -3.01 38.26
CA LEU A 82 -12.89 -3.57 37.02
C LEU A 82 -12.93 -5.10 37.00
N ARG A 83 -12.73 -5.76 38.15
CA ARG A 83 -12.81 -7.23 38.25
C ARG A 83 -14.26 -7.71 38.08
N GLU A 84 -15.19 -7.11 38.82
CA GLU A 84 -16.61 -7.42 38.73
C GLU A 84 -17.13 -7.19 37.29
N PHE A 85 -16.68 -6.11 36.65
CA PHE A 85 -17.03 -5.82 35.27
C PHE A 85 -16.43 -6.83 34.27
N ALA A 86 -15.18 -7.26 34.49
CA ALA A 86 -14.53 -8.29 33.69
C ALA A 86 -15.27 -9.63 33.73
N ASP A 87 -15.86 -9.97 34.89
CA ASP A 87 -16.67 -11.17 35.03
C ASP A 87 -18.02 -11.03 34.28
N GLN A 88 -18.64 -9.85 34.32
CA GLN A 88 -19.88 -9.57 33.56
C GLN A 88 -19.67 -9.58 32.05
N THR A 89 -18.47 -9.22 31.57
CA THR A 89 -18.17 -9.11 30.14
C THR A 89 -18.00 -10.44 29.43
N ARG A 90 -17.69 -11.52 30.16
CA ARG A 90 -17.52 -12.88 29.60
C ARG A 90 -18.75 -13.36 28.84
N ASP A 91 -19.93 -12.96 29.30
CA ASP A 91 -21.21 -13.32 28.69
C ASP A 91 -21.79 -12.20 27.82
N ALA A 92 -21.10 -11.07 27.67
CA ALA A 92 -21.59 -9.90 26.94
C ALA A 92 -21.12 -9.90 25.48
N ASP A 93 -22.01 -9.43 24.60
CA ASP A 93 -21.69 -9.17 23.20
C ASP A 93 -21.03 -7.79 23.04
N ILE A 94 -21.53 -6.80 23.79
CA ILE A 94 -21.03 -5.42 23.76
C ILE A 94 -20.61 -5.00 25.17
N ALA A 95 -19.41 -4.44 25.27
CA ALA A 95 -18.88 -3.87 26.50
C ALA A 95 -18.46 -2.42 26.30
N VAL A 96 -18.94 -1.54 27.19
CA VAL A 96 -18.57 -0.12 27.20
C VAL A 96 -17.98 0.25 28.55
N VAL A 97 -16.79 0.86 28.56
CA VAL A 97 -16.27 1.55 29.74
C VAL A 97 -16.26 3.04 29.47
N TYR A 98 -16.87 3.82 30.34
CA TYR A 98 -16.76 5.27 30.36
C TYR A 98 -16.01 5.68 31.63
N TYR A 99 -14.96 6.48 31.47
CA TYR A 99 -14.24 7.08 32.58
C TYR A 99 -14.18 8.59 32.41
N ALA A 100 -14.59 9.32 33.45
CA ALA A 100 -14.38 10.76 33.57
C ALA A 100 -13.56 11.09 34.83
N GLY A 101 -12.52 11.90 34.68
CA GLY A 101 -11.65 12.26 35.80
C GLY A 101 -10.24 12.70 35.39
N HIS A 102 -9.28 12.63 36.31
CA HIS A 102 -7.87 12.87 36.01
C HIS A 102 -7.26 11.66 35.29
N GLY A 103 -6.45 11.94 34.29
CA GLY A 103 -5.65 10.95 33.58
C GLY A 103 -4.24 11.51 33.34
N ILE A 104 -3.24 10.64 33.33
CA ILE A 104 -1.85 11.05 33.11
C ILE A 104 -1.14 10.09 32.17
N GLU A 105 -0.11 10.61 31.49
CA GLU A 105 0.80 9.83 30.66
C GLU A 105 2.17 9.80 31.29
N ILE A 106 2.72 8.61 31.45
CA ILE A 106 4.13 8.41 31.80
C ILE A 106 4.71 7.37 30.85
N ASP A 107 5.83 7.71 30.22
CA ASP A 107 6.56 6.84 29.29
C ASP A 107 5.67 6.23 28.17
N GLY A 108 4.74 7.03 27.64
CA GLY A 108 3.82 6.60 26.59
C GLY A 108 2.70 5.66 27.07
N THR A 109 2.51 5.50 28.37
CA THR A 109 1.44 4.69 28.97
C THR A 109 0.40 5.58 29.63
N ASN A 110 -0.87 5.29 29.39
CA ASN A 110 -2.01 6.07 29.89
C ASN A 110 -2.48 5.51 31.22
N TYR A 111 -2.61 6.35 32.23
CA TYR A 111 -3.08 5.98 33.56
C TYR A 111 -4.32 6.78 33.95
N LEU A 112 -5.29 6.08 34.53
CA LEU A 112 -6.47 6.63 35.17
C LEU A 112 -6.19 6.78 36.67
N ILE A 113 -6.61 7.90 37.25
CA ILE A 113 -6.26 8.29 38.62
C ILE A 113 -7.45 8.05 39.58
N PRO A 114 -7.30 7.17 40.59
CA PRO A 114 -8.25 7.05 41.70
C PRO A 114 -8.30 8.28 42.59
N THR A 115 -9.37 8.43 43.38
CA THR A 115 -9.56 9.61 44.25
C THR A 115 -8.61 9.69 45.44
N ASP A 116 -8.06 8.56 45.89
CA ASP A 116 -7.12 8.44 47.00
C ASP A 116 -5.64 8.45 46.56
N ALA A 117 -5.37 8.51 45.27
CA ALA A 117 -4.00 8.55 44.74
C ALA A 117 -3.24 9.77 45.29
N ARG A 118 -1.99 9.55 45.70
CA ARG A 118 -1.12 10.56 46.30
C ARG A 118 0.08 10.86 45.39
N LEU A 119 0.59 9.85 44.69
CA LEU A 119 1.65 9.94 43.69
C LEU A 119 2.84 10.81 44.14
N GLU A 120 3.42 10.49 45.29
CA GLU A 120 4.55 11.25 45.86
C GLU A 120 5.83 11.10 45.02
N ARG A 121 6.01 9.94 44.39
CA ARG A 121 7.11 9.64 43.46
C ARG A 121 6.54 9.19 42.12
N ASP A 122 7.33 9.37 41.07
CA ASP A 122 7.02 8.87 39.72
C ASP A 122 6.78 7.35 39.69
N THR A 123 7.45 6.57 40.53
CA THR A 123 7.25 5.12 40.66
C THR A 123 5.91 4.74 41.29
N ASP A 124 5.31 5.61 42.10
CA ASP A 124 4.07 5.30 42.82
C ASP A 124 2.89 5.13 41.84
N ILE A 125 3.03 5.63 40.60
CA ILE A 125 2.03 5.46 39.54
C ILE A 125 1.70 4.00 39.26
N TYR A 126 2.66 3.10 39.39
CA TYR A 126 2.48 1.68 39.09
C TYR A 126 1.60 0.97 40.14
N ASP A 127 1.54 1.51 41.36
CA ASP A 127 0.81 0.93 42.49
C ASP A 127 -0.52 1.64 42.77
N GLU A 128 -0.54 2.97 42.60
CA GLU A 128 -1.67 3.85 42.95
C GLU A 128 -2.58 4.20 41.77
N ALA A 129 -2.10 4.09 40.52
CA ALA A 129 -2.89 4.41 39.32
C ALA A 129 -3.24 3.16 38.50
N PHE A 130 -4.15 3.34 37.53
CA PHE A 130 -4.65 2.25 36.69
C PHE A 130 -4.27 2.48 35.23
N SER A 131 -3.36 1.67 34.69
CA SER A 131 -3.05 1.69 33.26
C SER A 131 -4.30 1.44 32.43
N LEU A 132 -4.47 2.15 31.31
CA LEU A 132 -5.57 1.94 30.37
C LEU A 132 -5.60 0.50 29.83
N ASP A 133 -4.44 -0.12 29.67
CA ASP A 133 -4.32 -1.53 29.28
C ASP A 133 -5.04 -2.47 30.25
N ARG A 134 -5.06 -2.14 31.54
CA ARG A 134 -5.81 -2.89 32.55
C ARG A 134 -7.32 -2.79 32.35
N VAL A 135 -7.80 -1.65 31.85
CA VAL A 135 -9.21 -1.47 31.48
C VAL A 135 -9.52 -2.22 30.20
N LEU A 136 -8.61 -2.20 29.22
CA LEU A 136 -8.75 -2.97 27.98
C LEU A 136 -8.83 -4.47 28.25
N LEU A 137 -7.99 -4.99 29.17
CA LEU A 137 -8.05 -6.38 29.63
C LEU A 137 -9.39 -6.72 30.29
N ALA A 138 -10.03 -5.76 30.97
CA ALA A 138 -11.34 -6.00 31.58
C ALA A 138 -12.47 -6.14 30.55
N ILE A 139 -12.34 -5.55 29.35
CA ILE A 139 -13.38 -5.63 28.30
C ILE A 139 -13.08 -6.65 27.21
N GLU A 140 -11.84 -7.13 27.13
CA GLU A 140 -11.40 -8.14 26.17
C GLU A 140 -12.34 -9.36 26.06
N PRO A 141 -12.94 -9.89 27.15
CA PRO A 141 -13.83 -11.05 27.05
C PRO A 141 -15.12 -10.84 26.23
N ALA A 142 -15.51 -9.59 25.94
CA ALA A 142 -16.72 -9.30 25.17
C ALA A 142 -16.64 -9.85 23.73
N LYS A 143 -17.75 -10.33 23.18
CA LYS A 143 -17.73 -11.14 21.94
C LYS A 143 -17.67 -10.32 20.65
N GLN A 144 -18.36 -9.20 20.58
CA GLN A 144 -18.58 -8.47 19.32
C GLN A 144 -17.93 -7.09 19.30
N LEU A 145 -18.19 -6.28 20.32
CA LEU A 145 -17.79 -4.87 20.36
C LEU A 145 -17.24 -4.47 21.72
N ARG A 146 -16.10 -3.80 21.70
CA ARG A 146 -15.38 -3.29 22.87
C ARG A 146 -15.17 -1.79 22.72
N VAL A 147 -15.71 -0.99 23.62
CA VAL A 147 -15.56 0.47 23.56
C VAL A 147 -15.03 0.98 24.90
N VAL A 148 -13.91 1.69 24.87
CA VAL A 148 -13.45 2.49 26.02
C VAL A 148 -13.53 3.95 25.66
N ILE A 149 -14.19 4.73 26.52
CA ILE A 149 -14.37 6.16 26.37
C ILE A 149 -13.69 6.82 27.57
N VAL A 150 -12.72 7.68 27.29
CA VAL A 150 -11.90 8.34 28.31
C VAL A 150 -12.07 9.86 28.19
N ASP A 151 -12.88 10.42 29.09
CA ASP A 151 -13.07 11.84 29.30
C ASP A 151 -12.17 12.35 30.42
N ALA A 152 -10.86 12.37 30.14
CA ALA A 152 -9.87 12.75 31.12
C ALA A 152 -8.93 13.83 30.60
N CYS A 153 -8.62 14.76 31.49
CA CYS A 153 -7.50 15.67 31.32
C CYS A 153 -6.19 14.88 31.32
N ARG A 154 -5.17 15.52 30.74
CA ARG A 154 -3.93 14.89 30.27
C ARG A 154 -2.67 15.59 30.82
N ASN A 155 -2.89 16.53 31.74
CA ASN A 155 -1.91 17.24 32.52
C ASN A 155 -1.73 16.50 33.84
N ASN A 156 -0.49 16.21 34.24
CA ASN A 156 -0.24 15.58 35.53
C ASN A 156 -0.55 16.56 36.67
N PRO A 157 -1.63 16.36 37.46
CA PRO A 157 -1.98 17.26 38.53
C PRO A 157 -1.01 17.17 39.73
N PHE A 158 -0.15 16.16 39.75
CA PHE A 158 0.88 15.95 40.76
C PHE A 158 2.26 16.42 40.29
N ALA A 159 2.38 17.05 39.11
CA ALA A 159 3.68 17.39 38.52
C ALA A 159 4.56 18.28 39.42
N ASP A 160 3.95 19.14 40.22
CA ASP A 160 4.65 20.07 41.11
C ASP A 160 4.99 19.47 42.49
N SER A 161 4.27 18.43 42.92
CA SER A 161 4.45 17.77 44.23
C SER A 161 5.22 16.45 44.15
N MET A 162 5.25 15.82 42.97
CA MET A 162 5.87 14.52 42.74
C MET A 162 7.41 14.61 42.63
N LYS A 163 8.09 13.81 43.44
CA LYS A 163 9.54 13.63 43.41
C LYS A 163 9.92 12.67 42.28
N ARG A 164 10.64 13.16 41.27
CA ARG A 164 11.16 12.33 40.18
C ARG A 164 12.33 11.48 40.71
N THR A 165 12.15 10.17 40.79
CA THR A 165 13.16 9.22 41.26
C THR A 165 13.78 8.40 40.14
N VAL A 166 13.11 8.30 38.99
CA VAL A 166 13.62 7.67 37.79
C VAL A 166 13.93 8.76 36.77
N ALA A 167 15.04 8.62 36.03
CA ALA A 167 15.36 9.48 34.89
C ALA A 167 14.43 9.20 33.68
N SER A 168 13.12 9.05 33.92
CA SER A 168 12.10 8.95 32.88
C SER A 168 12.12 10.25 32.09
N ARG A 169 12.41 10.10 30.80
CA ARG A 169 12.50 11.20 29.85
C ARG A 169 11.06 11.41 29.35
N SER A 170 10.47 12.52 29.79
CA SER A 170 9.20 13.12 29.38
C SER A 170 7.93 12.66 30.10
N ILE A 171 7.46 13.53 31.00
CA ILE A 171 6.03 13.69 31.30
C ILE A 171 5.46 14.51 30.14
N SER A 172 4.79 13.84 29.20
CA SER A 172 4.14 14.47 28.05
C SER A 172 2.88 15.22 28.49
N ARG A 173 2.55 16.34 27.83
CA ARG A 173 1.20 16.92 27.91
C ARG A 173 0.31 16.10 26.98
N GLY A 174 -0.60 15.30 27.52
CA GLY A 174 -1.30 14.34 26.68
C GLY A 174 -1.56 13.03 27.42
N LEU A 175 -2.31 12.14 26.79
CA LEU A 175 -2.17 10.71 26.92
C LEU A 175 -1.62 10.20 25.57
N ALA A 176 -0.97 9.07 25.62
CA ALA A 176 -0.34 8.46 24.48
C ALA A 176 -1.38 7.96 23.48
N ARG A 177 -0.92 7.80 22.24
CA ARG A 177 -1.62 6.99 21.24
C ARG A 177 -1.63 5.54 21.73
N VAL A 178 -2.80 4.91 21.69
CA VAL A 178 -2.98 3.50 22.02
C VAL A 178 -3.59 2.80 20.82
N GLU A 179 -2.85 1.84 20.26
CA GLU A 179 -3.38 0.95 19.23
C GLU A 179 -3.92 -0.31 19.93
N PRO A 180 -5.24 -0.57 19.93
CA PRO A 180 -5.74 -1.82 20.49
C PRO A 180 -5.23 -3.00 19.64
N THR A 181 -4.73 -4.02 20.31
CA THR A 181 -4.21 -5.25 19.68
C THR A 181 -5.32 -6.21 19.24
N VAL A 182 -6.54 -6.01 19.74
CA VAL A 182 -7.72 -6.85 19.47
C VAL A 182 -8.68 -6.12 18.53
N SER A 183 -9.11 -6.81 17.46
CA SER A 183 -10.10 -6.30 16.49
C SER A 183 -11.44 -5.98 17.15
N ASN A 184 -12.19 -5.04 16.55
CA ASN A 184 -13.48 -4.54 17.06
C ASN A 184 -13.38 -3.87 18.44
N THR A 185 -12.23 -3.24 18.70
CA THR A 185 -12.00 -2.41 19.88
C THR A 185 -11.85 -0.96 19.46
N LEU A 186 -12.63 -0.09 20.09
CA LEU A 186 -12.52 1.36 19.94
C LEU A 186 -12.11 2.00 21.26
N ILE A 187 -11.17 2.94 21.18
CA ILE A 187 -10.75 3.77 22.30
C ILE A 187 -10.98 5.22 21.90
N ALA A 188 -12.00 5.85 22.49
CA ALA A 188 -12.36 7.23 22.23
C ALA A 188 -11.84 8.13 23.36
N PHE A 189 -10.97 9.07 23.01
CA PHE A 189 -10.45 10.07 23.93
C PHE A 189 -11.14 11.42 23.71
N ALA A 190 -11.42 12.12 24.80
CA ALA A 190 -11.96 13.47 24.76
C ALA A 190 -11.00 14.51 24.13
N ALA A 191 -9.70 14.20 24.06
CA ALA A 191 -8.69 15.02 23.39
C ALA A 191 -7.59 14.16 22.74
N LYS A 192 -7.09 14.58 21.58
CA LYS A 192 -5.98 13.92 20.88
C LYS A 192 -4.66 13.97 21.66
N ALA A 193 -3.70 13.15 21.26
CA ALA A 193 -2.32 13.22 21.78
C ALA A 193 -1.76 14.64 21.63
N GLY A 194 -1.23 15.20 22.72
CA GLY A 194 -0.71 16.57 22.77
C GLY A 194 -1.70 17.67 23.18
N LEU A 195 -3.01 17.38 23.27
CA LEU A 195 -4.04 18.34 23.69
C LEU A 195 -4.71 17.92 25.02
N THR A 196 -5.32 18.90 25.69
CA THR A 196 -5.99 18.74 26.99
C THR A 196 -7.50 18.74 26.83
N ALA A 197 -8.19 17.84 27.52
CA ALA A 197 -9.65 17.87 27.63
C ALA A 197 -10.06 19.00 28.59
N LEU A 198 -11.16 19.70 28.28
CA LEU A 198 -11.70 20.74 29.12
C LEU A 198 -12.83 20.16 29.98
N ASP A 199 -12.78 20.41 31.28
CA ASP A 199 -13.89 20.09 32.18
C ASP A 199 -15.15 20.91 31.84
N GLY A 200 -14.97 22.13 31.34
CA GLY A 200 -16.06 23.03 30.93
C GLY A 200 -16.67 23.81 32.11
N ASN A 201 -17.49 24.81 31.78
CA ASN A 201 -18.14 25.67 32.77
C ASN A 201 -19.65 25.41 32.88
N SER A 202 -20.17 24.46 32.08
CA SER A 202 -21.56 24.01 32.08
C SER A 202 -21.77 22.86 33.05
N LYS A 203 -23.00 22.34 33.12
CA LYS A 203 -23.37 21.18 33.95
C LYS A 203 -22.55 19.92 33.63
N ASN A 204 -22.22 19.71 32.36
CA ASN A 204 -21.43 18.59 31.86
C ASN A 204 -20.22 19.13 31.07
N SER A 205 -19.21 18.28 30.88
CA SER A 205 -18.08 18.57 30.01
C SER A 205 -18.52 18.75 28.55
N PRO A 206 -17.78 19.50 27.72
CA PRO A 206 -18.08 19.63 26.29
C PRO A 206 -18.13 18.26 25.60
N TYR A 207 -17.26 17.33 26.01
CA TYR A 207 -17.19 15.99 25.45
C TYR A 207 -18.41 15.14 25.85
N ALA A 208 -18.74 15.07 27.13
CA ALA A 208 -19.91 14.35 27.61
C ALA A 208 -21.22 14.91 27.04
N THR A 209 -21.32 16.25 26.93
CA THR A 209 -22.47 16.92 26.31
C THR A 209 -22.68 16.48 24.87
N ALA A 210 -21.62 16.44 24.08
CA ALA A 210 -21.69 15.97 22.69
C ALA A 210 -21.93 14.44 22.63
N LEU A 211 -21.31 13.66 23.50
CA LEU A 211 -21.42 12.21 23.52
C LEU A 211 -22.86 11.74 23.77
N VAL A 212 -23.53 12.29 24.78
CA VAL A 212 -24.94 12.00 25.11
C VAL A 212 -25.87 12.22 23.91
N LYS A 213 -25.57 13.21 23.05
CA LYS A 213 -26.39 13.55 21.87
C LYS A 213 -26.29 12.51 20.75
N TYR A 214 -25.17 11.80 20.62
CA TYR A 214 -24.93 10.93 19.45
C TYR A 214 -24.75 9.44 19.80
N ILE A 215 -24.21 9.09 20.97
CA ILE A 215 -23.77 7.71 21.28
C ILE A 215 -24.93 6.70 21.34
N ALA A 216 -26.13 7.17 21.70
CA ALA A 216 -27.33 6.35 21.79
C ALA A 216 -28.34 6.61 20.65
N LYS A 217 -27.93 7.30 19.58
CA LYS A 217 -28.81 7.50 18.42
C LYS A 217 -29.04 6.15 17.70
N PRO A 218 -30.30 5.68 17.59
CA PRO A 218 -30.58 4.42 16.92
C PRO A 218 -30.07 4.41 15.47
N GLY A 219 -29.38 3.34 15.08
CA GLY A 219 -28.89 3.15 13.71
C GLY A 219 -27.73 4.03 13.29
N LEU A 220 -27.18 4.85 14.19
CA LEU A 220 -26.00 5.65 13.88
C LEU A 220 -24.73 4.80 14.07
N ASP A 221 -23.98 4.60 13.00
CA ASP A 221 -22.65 3.96 13.06
C ASP A 221 -21.75 4.69 14.06
N LEU A 222 -21.05 3.93 14.90
CA LEU A 222 -20.18 4.44 15.96
C LEU A 222 -19.07 5.35 15.44
N ARG A 223 -18.47 5.07 14.28
CA ARG A 223 -17.42 5.93 13.71
C ARG A 223 -18.00 7.29 13.33
N ARG A 224 -19.20 7.30 12.75
CA ARG A 224 -19.93 8.54 12.45
C ARG A 224 -20.37 9.28 13.71
N ALA A 225 -20.85 8.55 14.72
CA ALA A 225 -21.23 9.13 16.01
C ALA A 225 -20.04 9.87 16.65
N PHE A 226 -18.86 9.24 16.73
CA PHE A 226 -17.66 9.90 17.25
C PHE A 226 -17.16 11.02 16.35
N GLY A 227 -17.37 10.95 15.03
CA GLY A 227 -17.13 12.06 14.11
C GLY A 227 -17.97 13.30 14.48
N PHE A 228 -19.27 13.12 14.69
CA PHE A 228 -20.15 14.22 15.13
C PHE A 228 -19.81 14.73 16.53
N VAL A 229 -19.41 13.84 17.45
CA VAL A 229 -18.92 14.25 18.78
C VAL A 229 -17.69 15.14 18.64
N ARG A 230 -16.73 14.77 17.79
CA ARG A 230 -15.54 15.59 17.53
C ARG A 230 -15.91 16.97 17.00
N ASP A 231 -16.81 17.03 16.03
CA ASP A 231 -17.20 18.29 15.38
C ASP A 231 -17.93 19.23 16.36
N ASP A 232 -18.85 18.71 17.18
CA ASP A 232 -19.55 19.48 18.22
C ASP A 232 -18.56 20.00 19.30
N VAL A 233 -17.56 19.19 19.70
CA VAL A 233 -16.55 19.59 20.70
C VAL A 233 -15.59 20.63 20.15
N LEU A 234 -15.13 20.49 18.90
CA LEU A 234 -14.31 21.50 18.23
C LEU A 234 -15.05 22.84 18.20
N GLN A 235 -16.32 22.82 17.84
CA GLN A 235 -17.16 24.01 17.81
C GLN A 235 -17.34 24.62 19.21
N ALA A 236 -17.72 23.81 20.20
CA ALA A 236 -18.00 24.29 21.57
C ALA A 236 -16.75 24.84 22.29
N THR A 237 -15.57 24.32 21.96
CA THR A 237 -14.31 24.70 22.63
C THR A 237 -13.50 25.74 21.86
N GLY A 238 -13.96 26.17 20.68
CA GLY A 238 -13.22 27.07 19.80
C GLY A 238 -11.92 26.44 19.29
N ASN A 239 -11.96 25.17 18.89
CA ASN A 239 -10.83 24.36 18.43
C ASN A 239 -9.71 24.14 19.47
N ARG A 240 -9.98 24.36 20.77
CA ARG A 240 -8.99 24.12 21.84
C ARG A 240 -8.91 22.66 22.27
N GLN A 241 -9.95 21.90 22.02
CA GLN A 241 -10.04 20.47 22.32
C GLN A 241 -10.51 19.73 21.06
N GLU A 242 -9.78 18.68 20.70
CA GLU A 242 -10.10 17.85 19.54
C GLU A 242 -10.19 16.38 19.98
N PRO A 243 -11.40 15.79 20.08
CA PRO A 243 -11.56 14.37 20.36
C PRO A 243 -10.93 13.49 19.30
N TYR A 244 -10.45 12.32 19.71
CA TYR A 244 -9.78 11.37 18.82
C TYR A 244 -10.13 9.92 19.16
N VAL A 245 -10.27 9.09 18.15
CA VAL A 245 -10.61 7.67 18.30
C VAL A 245 -9.48 6.81 17.74
N TYR A 246 -9.06 5.82 18.51
CA TYR A 246 -8.13 4.78 18.08
C TYR A 246 -8.82 3.42 17.97
N GLY A 247 -8.23 2.55 17.16
CA GLY A 247 -8.71 1.21 16.91
C GLY A 247 -9.40 1.06 15.55
N SER A 248 -9.82 -0.16 15.27
CA SER A 248 -10.41 -0.55 14.00
C SER A 248 -11.66 -1.37 14.24
N LEU A 249 -12.75 -0.98 13.57
CA LEU A 249 -13.96 -1.77 13.42
C LEU A 249 -13.96 -2.40 12.03
N GLY A 250 -14.67 -3.52 11.87
CA GLY A 250 -14.91 -4.15 10.58
C GLY A 250 -15.60 -3.25 9.54
N GLY A 251 -15.83 -3.80 8.35
CA GLY A 251 -16.45 -3.09 7.22
C GLY A 251 -17.95 -2.79 7.40
N GLU A 252 -18.61 -3.43 8.35
CA GLU A 252 -20.04 -3.26 8.62
C GLU A 252 -20.33 -2.00 9.45
N ASP A 253 -21.54 -1.45 9.33
CA ASP A 253 -22.01 -0.37 10.19
C ASP A 253 -22.32 -0.94 11.57
N VAL A 254 -21.61 -0.45 12.60
CA VAL A 254 -21.79 -0.91 13.98
C VAL A 254 -22.45 0.20 14.78
N ALA A 255 -23.74 0.04 15.09
CA ALA A 255 -24.49 0.96 15.93
C ALA A 255 -24.59 0.44 17.37
N LEU A 256 -24.43 1.32 18.37
CA LEU A 256 -24.57 0.95 19.78
C LEU A 256 -26.02 0.65 20.17
N VAL A 257 -26.95 1.34 19.51
CA VAL A 257 -28.38 1.10 19.60
C VAL A 257 -28.84 0.63 18.23
N PRO A 258 -29.22 -0.65 18.07
CA PRO A 258 -29.82 -1.09 16.83
C PRO A 258 -31.11 -0.28 16.64
N VAL A 259 -31.40 0.14 15.41
CA VAL A 259 -32.78 0.51 15.10
C VAL A 259 -33.56 -0.76 15.37
N ALA A 260 -34.46 -0.73 16.37
CA ALA A 260 -35.45 -1.78 16.51
C ALA A 260 -36.01 -1.93 15.10
N LYS A 261 -35.76 -3.09 14.48
CA LYS A 261 -36.41 -3.43 13.23
C LYS A 261 -37.87 -3.41 13.62
N ALA A 262 -38.52 -2.26 13.44
CA ALA A 262 -39.95 -2.22 13.35
C ALA A 262 -40.23 -3.35 12.37
N GLU A 263 -41.01 -4.34 12.80
CA GLU A 263 -41.77 -5.11 11.83
C GLU A 263 -42.34 -4.06 10.91
N GLU A 264 -41.75 -3.96 9.72
CA GLU A 264 -42.33 -3.16 8.65
C GLU A 264 -43.75 -3.70 8.60
N PRO A 265 -44.79 -2.89 8.89
CA PRO A 265 -46.10 -3.28 8.46
C PRO A 265 -45.92 -3.49 6.98
N ALA A 266 -46.09 -4.73 6.52
CA ALA A 266 -45.84 -5.17 5.15
C ALA A 266 -46.25 -4.02 4.23
N GLN A 267 -45.26 -3.26 3.75
CA GLN A 267 -45.55 -2.10 2.93
C GLN A 267 -46.22 -2.73 1.73
N ALA A 268 -47.52 -2.45 1.57
CA ALA A 268 -48.27 -2.86 0.41
C ALA A 268 -47.40 -2.50 -0.79
N ALA A 269 -47.01 -3.54 -1.55
CA ALA A 269 -46.07 -3.45 -2.65
C ALA A 269 -46.39 -2.19 -3.46
N ASN A 270 -45.53 -1.18 -3.39
CA ASN A 270 -45.58 -0.12 -4.36
C ASN A 270 -45.16 -0.79 -5.66
N PRO A 271 -46.02 -0.91 -6.68
CA PRO A 271 -45.66 -1.62 -7.92
C PRO A 271 -44.39 -1.02 -8.54
N GLN A 272 -44.14 0.28 -8.30
CA GLN A 272 -42.94 0.96 -8.76
C GLN A 272 -41.65 0.54 -8.05
N SER A 273 -41.70 0.05 -6.79
CA SER A 273 -40.50 -0.39 -6.07
C SER A 273 -40.03 -1.77 -6.52
N GLU A 274 -40.97 -2.66 -6.89
CA GLU A 274 -40.63 -3.97 -7.49
C GLU A 274 -40.04 -3.81 -8.89
N ILE A 275 -40.68 -3.01 -9.76
CA ILE A 275 -40.17 -2.73 -11.12
C ILE A 275 -38.78 -2.09 -11.06
N ARG A 276 -38.54 -1.16 -10.12
CA ARG A 276 -37.22 -0.56 -9.91
C ARG A 276 -36.16 -1.60 -9.53
N ARG A 277 -36.49 -2.52 -8.63
CA ARG A 277 -35.56 -3.57 -8.18
C ARG A 277 -35.20 -4.53 -9.31
N ASP A 278 -36.18 -4.95 -10.11
CA ASP A 278 -35.96 -5.81 -11.27
C ASP A 278 -35.10 -5.10 -12.33
N TYR A 279 -35.32 -3.79 -12.53
CA TYR A 279 -34.50 -2.97 -13.41
C TYR A 279 -33.06 -2.83 -12.91
N GLU A 280 -32.85 -2.59 -11.62
CA GLU A 280 -31.52 -2.51 -11.00
C GLU A 280 -30.76 -3.84 -11.14
N LEU A 281 -31.43 -4.99 -11.01
CA LEU A 281 -30.83 -6.30 -11.25
C LEU A 281 -30.41 -6.50 -12.71
N ALA A 282 -31.24 -6.08 -13.67
CA ALA A 282 -30.89 -6.13 -15.09
C ALA A 282 -29.66 -5.27 -15.42
N LEU A 283 -29.52 -4.11 -14.77
CA LEU A 283 -28.34 -3.25 -14.90
C LEU A 283 -27.07 -3.85 -14.30
N GLN A 284 -27.15 -4.66 -13.24
CA GLN A 284 -25.97 -5.32 -12.67
C GLN A 284 -25.37 -6.35 -13.63
N LEU A 285 -26.20 -7.04 -14.40
CA LEU A 285 -25.76 -8.06 -15.36
C LEU A 285 -25.16 -7.47 -16.64
N ARG A 286 -25.45 -6.20 -16.96
CA ARG A 286 -24.88 -5.41 -18.08
C ARG A 286 -24.85 -6.14 -19.43
N ASN A 287 -25.94 -6.79 -19.81
CA ASN A 287 -26.03 -7.49 -21.09
C ASN A 287 -27.44 -7.42 -21.70
N LYS A 288 -27.55 -7.65 -23.01
CA LYS A 288 -28.82 -7.63 -23.74
C LYS A 288 -29.84 -8.65 -23.21
N PRO A 289 -29.49 -9.92 -22.93
CA PRO A 289 -30.43 -10.89 -22.39
C PRO A 289 -31.11 -10.43 -21.09
N ALA A 290 -30.36 -9.82 -20.17
CA ALA A 290 -30.90 -9.33 -18.91
C ALA A 290 -31.89 -8.17 -19.09
N LEU A 291 -31.57 -7.21 -19.97
CA LEU A 291 -32.47 -6.11 -20.31
C LEU A 291 -33.73 -6.61 -21.05
N ASN A 292 -33.58 -7.60 -21.94
CA ASN A 292 -34.72 -8.22 -22.63
C ASN A 292 -35.60 -9.04 -21.69
N ALA A 293 -35.02 -9.73 -20.71
CA ALA A 293 -35.78 -10.43 -19.67
C ALA A 293 -36.59 -9.43 -18.83
N PHE A 294 -35.98 -8.31 -18.43
CA PHE A 294 -36.67 -7.22 -17.75
C PHE A 294 -37.82 -6.65 -18.60
N LEU A 295 -37.59 -6.38 -19.88
CA LEU A 295 -38.62 -5.85 -20.81
C LEU A 295 -39.73 -6.85 -21.11
N SER A 296 -39.46 -8.15 -21.04
CA SER A 296 -40.48 -9.20 -21.20
C SER A 296 -41.45 -9.23 -20.01
N GLN A 297 -40.94 -8.91 -18.82
CA GLN A 297 -41.73 -8.83 -17.59
C GLN A 297 -42.39 -7.46 -17.41
N HIS A 298 -41.71 -6.39 -17.85
CA HIS A 298 -42.12 -4.99 -17.71
C HIS A 298 -42.02 -4.26 -19.08
N PRO A 299 -43.01 -4.42 -19.98
CA PRO A 299 -42.93 -3.93 -21.35
C PRO A 299 -43.07 -2.40 -21.49
N ASP A 300 -43.75 -1.76 -20.54
CA ASP A 300 -44.11 -0.35 -20.57
C ASP A 300 -43.76 0.37 -19.25
N GLY A 301 -43.67 1.70 -19.32
CA GLY A 301 -43.37 2.57 -18.19
C GLY A 301 -41.96 3.16 -18.21
N TYR A 302 -41.64 3.95 -17.18
CA TYR A 302 -40.39 4.71 -17.11
C TYR A 302 -39.14 3.82 -17.23
N TYR A 303 -39.06 2.74 -16.44
CA TYR A 303 -37.92 1.83 -16.45
C TYR A 303 -37.84 0.98 -17.73
N ALA A 304 -38.98 0.64 -18.35
CA ALA A 304 -39.00 0.00 -19.66
C ALA A 304 -38.41 0.90 -20.75
N ASN A 305 -38.74 2.20 -20.74
CA ASN A 305 -38.16 3.16 -21.67
C ASN A 305 -36.64 3.31 -21.49
N LEU A 306 -36.16 3.31 -20.25
CA LEU A 306 -34.72 3.33 -19.97
C LEU A 306 -34.02 2.04 -20.43
N ALA A 307 -34.64 0.87 -20.20
CA ALA A 307 -34.10 -0.40 -20.65
C ALA A 307 -34.02 -0.50 -22.18
N LYS A 308 -35.05 -0.03 -22.90
CA LYS A 308 -35.04 0.07 -24.38
C LYS A 308 -33.92 0.99 -24.87
N LEU A 309 -33.70 2.12 -24.20
CA LEU A 309 -32.60 3.04 -24.53
C LEU A 309 -31.23 2.38 -24.35
N GLN A 310 -31.03 1.62 -23.27
CA GLN A 310 -29.80 0.87 -23.04
C GLN A 310 -29.58 -0.23 -24.08
N LEU A 311 -30.64 -0.95 -24.46
CA LEU A 311 -30.55 -1.98 -25.50
C LEU A 311 -30.10 -1.38 -26.86
N ASN A 312 -30.67 -0.24 -27.23
CA ASN A 312 -30.27 0.49 -28.44
C ASN A 312 -28.80 0.92 -28.41
N GLN A 313 -28.25 1.28 -27.24
CA GLN A 313 -26.82 1.59 -27.10
C GLN A 313 -25.95 0.36 -27.35
N PHE A 314 -26.32 -0.80 -26.82
CA PHE A 314 -25.61 -2.05 -27.09
C PHE A 314 -25.69 -2.47 -28.57
N GLU A 315 -26.84 -2.29 -29.22
CA GLU A 315 -27.00 -2.55 -30.66
C GLU A 315 -26.18 -1.60 -31.52
N ALA A 316 -26.17 -0.31 -31.19
CA ALA A 316 -25.34 0.67 -31.90
C ALA A 316 -23.84 0.36 -31.76
N GLU A 317 -23.41 -0.08 -30.58
CA GLU A 317 -22.02 -0.47 -30.34
C GLU A 317 -21.64 -1.73 -31.14
N GLU A 318 -22.47 -2.76 -31.14
CA GLU A 318 -22.23 -3.97 -31.94
C GLU A 318 -22.21 -3.67 -33.44
N ALA A 319 -23.12 -2.81 -33.92
CA ALA A 319 -23.12 -2.37 -35.31
C ALA A 319 -21.82 -1.62 -35.67
N ARG A 320 -21.33 -0.77 -34.76
CA ARG A 320 -20.05 -0.04 -34.93
C ARG A 320 -18.87 -1.00 -34.99
N VAL A 321 -18.81 -1.96 -34.07
CA VAL A 321 -17.75 -2.99 -34.04
C VAL A 321 -17.79 -3.85 -35.31
N ALA A 322 -18.97 -4.29 -35.74
CA ALA A 322 -19.14 -5.06 -36.97
C ALA A 322 -18.74 -4.26 -38.23
N ALA A 323 -19.09 -2.97 -38.28
CA ALA A 323 -18.68 -2.10 -39.38
C ALA A 323 -17.16 -1.91 -39.42
N THR A 324 -16.52 -1.77 -38.25
CA THR A 324 -15.07 -1.62 -38.15
C THR A 324 -14.34 -2.90 -38.56
N ALA A 325 -14.83 -4.06 -38.15
CA ALA A 325 -14.31 -5.36 -38.56
C ALA A 325 -14.43 -5.57 -40.08
N LYS A 326 -15.57 -5.21 -40.67
CA LYS A 326 -15.76 -5.27 -42.14
C LYS A 326 -14.81 -4.32 -42.88
N ALA A 327 -14.61 -3.10 -42.37
CA ALA A 327 -13.67 -2.16 -42.95
C ALA A 327 -12.23 -2.69 -42.92
N GLN A 328 -11.79 -3.28 -41.80
CA GLN A 328 -10.47 -3.91 -41.68
C GLN A 328 -10.31 -5.09 -42.65
N GLN A 329 -11.35 -5.92 -42.82
CA GLN A 329 -11.32 -7.02 -43.79
C GLN A 329 -11.19 -6.51 -45.23
N ALA A 330 -11.94 -5.47 -45.60
CA ALA A 330 -11.84 -4.86 -46.92
C ALA A 330 -10.44 -4.27 -47.18
N GLU A 331 -9.86 -3.59 -46.19
CA GLU A 331 -8.50 -3.05 -46.28
C GLU A 331 -7.45 -4.16 -46.42
N GLN A 332 -7.58 -5.25 -45.65
CA GLN A 332 -6.70 -6.43 -45.78
C GLN A 332 -6.82 -7.08 -47.16
N GLU A 333 -8.03 -7.21 -47.71
CA GLU A 333 -8.23 -7.76 -49.04
C GLU A 333 -7.63 -6.84 -50.12
N GLN A 334 -7.82 -5.53 -49.99
CA GLN A 334 -7.23 -4.56 -50.91
C GLN A 334 -5.69 -4.58 -50.83
N ALA A 335 -5.11 -4.64 -49.63
CA ALA A 335 -3.67 -4.79 -49.45
C ALA A 335 -3.14 -6.09 -50.08
N ARG A 336 -3.90 -7.19 -49.95
CA ARG A 336 -3.56 -8.47 -50.59
C ARG A 336 -3.58 -8.34 -52.11
N LEU A 337 -4.62 -7.75 -52.70
CA LEU A 337 -4.71 -7.54 -54.16
C LEU A 337 -3.59 -6.63 -54.67
N MET A 338 -3.27 -5.56 -53.94
CA MET A 338 -2.14 -4.68 -54.28
C MET A 338 -0.81 -5.42 -54.25
N SER A 339 -0.56 -6.27 -53.25
CA SER A 339 0.65 -7.09 -53.17
C SER A 339 0.75 -8.11 -54.31
N GLN A 340 -0.38 -8.72 -54.70
CA GLN A 340 -0.44 -9.64 -55.85
C GLN A 340 -0.20 -8.90 -57.17
N GLY A 341 -0.74 -7.69 -57.31
CA GLY A 341 -0.47 -6.82 -58.46
C GLY A 341 1.01 -6.46 -58.56
N ALA A 342 1.63 -6.03 -57.46
CA ALA A 342 3.07 -5.74 -57.42
C ALA A 342 3.93 -6.95 -57.79
N GLN A 343 3.62 -8.13 -57.24
CA GLN A 343 4.32 -9.38 -57.59
C GLN A 343 4.16 -9.77 -59.06
N ARG A 344 3.00 -9.51 -59.68
CA ARG A 344 2.81 -9.76 -61.12
C ARG A 344 3.68 -8.84 -61.95
N VAL A 345 3.69 -7.54 -61.64
CA VAL A 345 4.54 -6.55 -62.34
C VAL A 345 6.02 -6.91 -62.21
N GLU A 346 6.48 -7.33 -61.02
CA GLU A 346 7.86 -7.79 -60.83
C GLU A 346 8.18 -9.04 -61.65
N ARG A 347 7.27 -10.02 -61.69
CA ARG A 347 7.44 -11.24 -62.51
C ARG A 347 7.47 -10.94 -64.00
N GLU A 348 6.62 -10.05 -64.47
CA GLU A 348 6.59 -9.61 -65.87
C GLU A 348 7.88 -8.87 -66.24
N LYS A 349 8.36 -7.98 -65.37
CA LYS A 349 9.64 -7.31 -65.54
C LYS A 349 10.81 -8.31 -65.57
N ALA A 350 10.87 -9.23 -64.62
CA ALA A 350 11.91 -10.27 -64.59
C ALA A 350 11.87 -11.16 -65.85
N ALA A 351 10.69 -11.50 -66.36
CA ALA A 351 10.54 -12.26 -67.60
C ALA A 351 10.98 -11.45 -68.83
N ALA A 352 10.71 -10.14 -68.88
CA ALA A 352 11.18 -9.25 -69.94
C ALA A 352 12.70 -9.09 -69.91
N ASP A 353 13.28 -8.91 -68.71
CA ASP A 353 14.73 -8.82 -68.52
C ASP A 353 15.44 -10.12 -68.95
N LEU A 354 14.85 -11.29 -68.63
CA LEU A 354 15.36 -12.59 -69.10
C LEU A 354 15.32 -12.72 -70.62
N LYS A 355 14.23 -12.30 -71.28
CA LYS A 355 14.14 -12.30 -72.74
C LYS A 355 15.15 -11.36 -73.39
N ALA A 356 15.29 -10.14 -72.86
CA ALA A 356 16.26 -9.16 -73.35
C ALA A 356 17.70 -9.68 -73.20
N ALA A 357 18.01 -10.37 -72.09
CA ALA A 357 19.31 -11.00 -71.89
C ALA A 357 19.58 -12.13 -72.89
N GLU A 358 18.57 -12.95 -73.21
CA GLU A 358 18.70 -14.00 -74.23
C GLU A 358 18.87 -13.43 -75.64
N GLU A 359 18.09 -12.42 -76.02
CA GLU A 359 18.25 -11.70 -77.30
C GLU A 359 19.63 -11.05 -77.43
N ALA A 360 20.14 -10.43 -76.36
CA ALA A 360 21.47 -9.86 -76.33
C ALA A 360 22.56 -10.92 -76.49
N ARG A 361 22.39 -12.11 -75.89
CA ARG A 361 23.31 -13.25 -76.07
C ARG A 361 23.34 -13.70 -77.52
N VAL A 362 22.18 -13.89 -78.13
CA VAL A 362 22.06 -14.30 -79.55
C VAL A 362 22.65 -13.24 -80.48
N ALA A 363 22.39 -11.96 -80.23
CA ALA A 363 22.96 -10.86 -81.00
C ALA A 363 24.49 -10.80 -80.88
N ALA A 364 25.04 -11.01 -79.68
CA ALA A 364 26.48 -11.07 -79.45
C ALA A 364 27.12 -12.27 -80.17
N GLU A 365 26.45 -13.43 -80.20
CA GLU A 365 26.92 -14.61 -80.92
C GLU A 365 26.93 -14.37 -82.45
N LYS A 366 25.87 -13.75 -82.98
CA LYS A 366 25.80 -13.36 -84.39
C LYS A 366 26.84 -12.30 -84.76
N ALA A 367 27.08 -11.31 -83.89
CA ALA A 367 28.12 -10.30 -84.08
C ALA A 367 29.52 -10.92 -84.12
N LYS A 368 29.79 -11.92 -83.25
CA LYS A 368 31.03 -12.70 -83.29
C LYS A 368 31.18 -13.45 -84.62
N GLN A 369 30.12 -14.08 -85.13
CA GLN A 369 30.14 -14.76 -86.44
C GLN A 369 30.45 -13.76 -87.57
N THR A 370 29.76 -12.62 -87.62
CA THR A 370 30.01 -11.61 -88.65
C THR A 370 31.42 -11.02 -88.57
N ALA A 371 31.96 -10.83 -87.36
CA ALA A 371 33.33 -10.35 -87.17
C ALA A 371 34.38 -11.38 -87.62
N LEU A 372 34.12 -12.66 -87.37
CA LEU A 372 34.95 -13.76 -87.89
C LEU A 372 34.92 -13.79 -89.43
N GLU A 373 33.75 -13.70 -90.04
CA GLU A 373 33.61 -13.62 -91.51
C GLU A 373 34.37 -12.41 -92.09
N GLN A 374 34.19 -11.23 -91.51
CA GLN A 374 34.92 -10.02 -91.93
C GLN A 374 36.43 -10.15 -91.74
N ALA A 375 36.89 -10.78 -90.65
CA ALA A 375 38.32 -11.02 -90.42
C ALA A 375 38.89 -11.98 -91.47
N THR A 376 38.18 -13.07 -91.79
CA THR A 376 38.62 -14.00 -92.86
C THR A 376 38.63 -13.34 -94.24
N GLU A 377 37.68 -12.45 -94.53
CA GLU A 377 37.67 -11.71 -95.79
C GLU A 377 38.76 -10.64 -95.86
N ALA A 378 39.02 -9.93 -94.75
CA ALA A 378 40.11 -8.98 -94.64
C ALA A 378 41.48 -9.67 -94.78
N GLU A 379 41.64 -10.87 -94.24
CA GLU A 379 42.84 -11.69 -94.41
C GLU A 379 43.02 -12.12 -95.87
N ARG A 380 41.95 -12.56 -96.56
CA ARG A 380 42.00 -12.80 -98.02
C ARG A 380 42.43 -11.54 -98.78
N LYS A 381 41.88 -10.37 -98.47
CA LYS A 381 42.27 -9.10 -99.09
C LYS A 381 43.73 -8.71 -98.77
N ARG A 382 44.20 -8.96 -97.55
CA ARG A 382 45.60 -8.73 -97.16
C ARG A 382 46.57 -9.64 -97.91
N THR A 383 46.27 -10.93 -98.02
CA THR A 383 47.09 -11.84 -98.84
C THR A 383 47.13 -11.44 -100.32
N ALA A 384 46.05 -10.84 -100.84
CA ALA A 384 46.02 -10.28 -102.19
C ALA A 384 46.79 -8.93 -102.33
N SER A 385 46.95 -8.16 -101.24
CA SER A 385 47.72 -6.90 -101.22
C SER A 385 49.20 -7.08 -100.84
N GLU A 386 49.53 -8.11 -100.05
CA GLU A 386 50.93 -8.46 -99.73
C GLU A 386 51.66 -9.04 -100.95
N SER A 387 50.95 -9.61 -101.92
CA SER A 387 51.56 -9.90 -103.23
C SER A 387 51.89 -8.64 -104.04
N THR A 388 51.47 -7.45 -103.61
CA THR A 388 51.68 -6.19 -104.34
C THR A 388 52.61 -5.18 -103.64
N ILE A 389 52.97 -5.33 -102.35
CA ILE A 389 53.68 -4.29 -101.56
C ILE A 389 55.13 -4.66 -101.13
N VAL A 390 55.67 -5.84 -101.47
CA VAL A 390 57.10 -6.18 -101.17
C VAL A 390 58.10 -5.52 -102.16
N ALA A 391 57.72 -4.43 -102.85
CA ALA A 391 58.47 -3.88 -103.99
C ALA A 391 59.07 -2.46 -103.84
N ALA A 392 58.95 -1.72 -102.73
CA ALA A 392 59.57 -0.38 -102.61
C ALA A 392 59.52 0.17 -101.16
N LEU A 393 60.46 0.94 -100.58
CA LEU A 393 61.89 1.25 -100.74
C LEU A 393 62.24 2.22 -99.58
N SER A 394 63.49 2.20 -99.11
CA SER A 394 64.13 3.08 -98.10
C SER A 394 64.32 4.54 -98.57
N GLU A 395 64.33 5.53 -97.65
CA GLU A 395 65.43 6.51 -97.41
C GLU A 395 65.12 7.72 -96.46
N ASN A 396 66.10 8.01 -95.59
CA ASN A 396 66.66 9.30 -95.11
C ASN A 396 66.01 10.30 -94.09
N LYS A 397 66.83 10.55 -93.03
CA LYS A 397 67.25 11.84 -92.38
C LYS A 397 66.60 12.28 -91.02
N PRO A 398 67.40 12.52 -89.95
CA PRO A 398 66.94 13.10 -88.68
C PRO A 398 67.40 14.56 -88.44
N ALA A 399 66.59 15.37 -87.75
CA ALA A 399 67.01 16.63 -87.09
C ALA A 399 66.00 17.15 -86.03
N VAL A 400 66.51 17.35 -84.80
CA VAL A 400 66.34 18.48 -83.84
C VAL A 400 64.96 18.90 -83.30
N GLY A 401 64.76 18.73 -81.98
CA GLY A 401 64.60 19.82 -81.00
C GLY A 401 63.21 20.36 -80.59
N SER A 402 62.91 20.18 -79.30
CA SER A 402 62.06 21.01 -78.40
C SER A 402 60.54 20.79 -78.34
N THR A 403 60.11 20.38 -77.14
CA THR A 403 58.91 20.79 -76.37
C THR A 403 57.62 21.11 -77.15
N ALA A 404 56.63 20.21 -77.06
CA ALA A 404 55.25 20.46 -77.46
C ALA A 404 54.33 20.53 -76.24
N ALA A 405 53.69 21.69 -76.12
CA ALA A 405 52.57 21.99 -75.26
C ALA A 405 51.25 21.43 -75.81
N ASP A 406 50.29 21.29 -74.90
CA ASP A 406 48.84 21.50 -74.98
C ASP A 406 48.04 20.89 -76.17
N GLY A 407 46.96 20.13 -75.96
CA GLY A 407 46.13 20.01 -74.75
C GLY A 407 45.36 21.29 -74.44
N SER A 408 44.38 21.66 -75.27
CA SER A 408 43.47 22.78 -74.96
C SER A 408 42.05 22.28 -74.70
N THR A 409 41.74 22.21 -73.41
CA THR A 409 40.43 22.43 -72.80
C THR A 409 40.01 23.89 -72.87
N ALA A 410 38.70 24.11 -72.71
CA ALA A 410 38.07 25.28 -72.09
C ALA A 410 38.03 26.62 -72.87
N ALA A 411 36.80 27.10 -73.08
CA ALA A 411 36.46 28.50 -73.32
C ALA A 411 35.52 28.94 -72.17
N MET A 412 35.98 29.85 -71.30
CA MET A 412 35.69 31.31 -71.24
C MET A 412 34.38 31.62 -70.48
N SER A 413 34.42 32.07 -69.21
CA SER A 413 34.59 33.47 -68.71
C SER A 413 33.44 34.41 -69.11
N ALA A 414 32.90 35.33 -68.29
CA ALA A 414 33.46 36.09 -67.17
C ALA A 414 32.40 36.67 -66.21
N ASP A 415 32.88 37.11 -65.05
CA ASP A 415 32.27 37.97 -64.02
C ASP A 415 31.73 39.34 -64.52
N ALA A 416 30.74 39.91 -63.81
CA ALA A 416 30.88 41.19 -63.09
C ALA A 416 29.58 41.72 -62.42
N ASN A 417 29.66 41.91 -61.09
CA ASN A 417 29.14 42.99 -60.22
C ASN A 417 27.63 43.28 -59.97
N SER A 418 27.19 42.94 -58.73
CA SER A 418 26.55 43.72 -57.62
C SER A 418 25.37 44.71 -57.86
N PRO A 419 24.46 45.07 -56.89
CA PRO A 419 24.48 44.93 -55.40
C PRO A 419 23.08 44.50 -54.77
N PRO A 420 22.53 45.03 -53.63
CA PRO A 420 22.38 44.33 -52.33
C PRO A 420 20.94 44.22 -51.71
N ARG A 421 20.83 43.54 -50.55
CA ARG A 421 19.81 43.59 -49.45
C ARG A 421 18.29 43.40 -49.74
N LEU A 422 17.63 42.47 -49.02
CA LEU A 422 16.63 42.71 -47.95
C LEU A 422 15.90 41.42 -47.49
N ALA A 423 15.92 41.22 -46.17
CA ALA A 423 14.95 40.62 -45.24
C ALA A 423 13.84 39.61 -45.65
N ALA A 424 13.71 38.62 -44.76
CA ALA A 424 12.49 38.01 -44.20
C ALA A 424 11.72 36.94 -45.01
N LEU A 425 11.75 35.70 -44.50
CA LEU A 425 10.63 35.14 -43.74
C LEU A 425 11.03 33.84 -43.04
N THR A 426 10.63 33.77 -41.78
CA THR A 426 10.73 32.69 -40.80
C THR A 426 10.25 31.33 -41.32
N ALA A 427 11.07 30.29 -41.16
CA ALA A 427 10.63 28.90 -41.22
C ALA A 427 10.26 28.42 -39.82
N GLU A 428 9.01 28.01 -39.66
CA GLU A 428 8.38 27.50 -38.44
C GLU A 428 9.11 26.25 -37.88
N PRO A 429 9.07 26.01 -36.56
CA PRO A 429 9.56 24.77 -35.98
C PRO A 429 8.63 23.61 -36.37
N ARG A 430 9.22 22.58 -37.01
CA ARG A 430 8.54 21.37 -37.49
C ARG A 430 7.74 20.67 -36.37
N GLN A 431 6.48 20.39 -36.65
CA GLN A 431 5.52 19.63 -35.83
C GLN A 431 6.07 18.31 -35.22
N THR A 432 7.11 17.71 -35.81
CA THR A 432 7.73 16.48 -35.31
C THR A 432 8.56 16.66 -34.04
N ASP A 433 9.14 17.83 -33.83
CA ASP A 433 9.99 18.10 -32.66
C ASP A 433 9.14 18.49 -31.44
N ILE A 434 7.99 19.13 -31.68
CA ILE A 434 6.97 19.41 -30.67
C ILE A 434 6.34 18.08 -30.18
N ALA A 435 5.94 17.20 -31.11
CA ALA A 435 5.38 15.89 -30.76
C ALA A 435 6.34 15.00 -29.95
N LYS A 436 7.65 15.01 -30.26
CA LYS A 436 8.66 14.28 -29.49
C LYS A 436 8.89 14.88 -28.10
N ALA A 437 8.88 16.20 -27.98
CA ALA A 437 8.97 16.88 -26.69
C ALA A 437 7.75 16.61 -25.80
N ASP A 438 6.55 16.51 -26.39
CA ASP A 438 5.31 16.21 -25.67
C ASP A 438 5.28 14.76 -25.17
N ILE A 439 5.77 13.80 -25.96
CA ILE A 439 5.95 12.41 -25.52
C ILE A 439 7.00 12.33 -24.41
N ALA A 440 8.13 13.02 -24.55
CA ALA A 440 9.17 13.05 -23.52
C ALA A 440 8.67 13.64 -22.19
N LYS A 441 7.90 14.73 -22.21
CA LYS A 441 7.25 15.29 -21.01
C LYS A 441 6.28 14.29 -20.37
N SER A 442 5.48 13.62 -21.18
CA SER A 442 4.51 12.63 -20.70
C SER A 442 5.21 11.45 -20.01
N VAL A 443 6.29 10.93 -20.62
CA VAL A 443 7.07 9.83 -20.04
C VAL A 443 7.80 10.28 -18.77
N GLN A 444 8.42 11.46 -18.75
CA GLN A 444 9.05 12.02 -17.54
C GLN A 444 8.04 12.23 -16.40
N GLY A 445 6.84 12.73 -16.71
CA GLY A 445 5.77 12.91 -15.74
C GLY A 445 5.30 11.59 -15.12
N GLU A 446 5.09 10.57 -15.95
CA GLU A 446 4.71 9.23 -15.47
C GLU A 446 5.84 8.57 -14.68
N LEU A 447 7.10 8.72 -15.10
CA LEU A 447 8.27 8.25 -14.33
C LEU A 447 8.38 8.94 -12.96
N ASN A 448 7.98 10.21 -12.85
CA ASN A 448 7.93 10.92 -11.58
C ASN A 448 6.81 10.36 -10.69
N ARG A 449 5.62 10.11 -11.27
CA ARG A 449 4.49 9.48 -10.55
C ARG A 449 4.86 8.12 -9.96
N VAL A 450 5.58 7.28 -10.71
CA VAL A 450 6.03 5.97 -10.21
C VAL A 450 7.30 6.05 -9.34
N GLY A 451 7.79 7.26 -9.04
CA GLY A 451 8.90 7.52 -8.13
C GLY A 451 10.29 7.24 -8.72
N CYS A 452 10.41 7.05 -10.03
CA CYS A 452 11.65 6.68 -10.72
C CYS A 452 12.43 7.89 -11.24
N PHE A 453 11.78 9.04 -11.43
CA PHE A 453 12.40 10.29 -11.91
C PHE A 453 12.25 11.39 -10.88
N THR A 454 13.36 12.04 -10.51
CA THR A 454 13.41 13.11 -9.49
C THR A 454 13.78 14.48 -10.06
N GLY A 455 13.90 14.59 -11.39
CA GLY A 455 14.24 15.83 -12.10
C GLY A 455 13.01 16.65 -12.50
N ALA A 456 13.25 17.82 -13.09
CA ALA A 456 12.18 18.62 -13.70
C ALA A 456 11.63 17.97 -14.98
N VAL A 457 10.31 17.97 -15.15
CA VAL A 457 9.64 17.50 -16.36
C VAL A 457 9.74 18.59 -17.43
N ASP A 458 10.84 18.59 -18.16
CA ASP A 458 11.22 19.63 -19.11
C ASP A 458 11.02 19.24 -20.58
N GLY A 459 10.72 17.96 -20.85
CA GLY A 459 10.59 17.41 -22.20
C GLY A 459 11.92 17.13 -22.89
N ARG A 460 13.05 17.26 -22.18
CA ARG A 460 14.38 16.98 -22.72
C ARG A 460 14.80 15.58 -22.31
N TRP A 461 14.90 14.68 -23.29
CA TRP A 461 15.32 13.29 -23.05
C TRP A 461 16.84 13.15 -22.82
N ASN A 462 17.29 13.61 -21.66
CA ASN A 462 18.69 13.66 -21.23
C ASN A 462 19.12 12.41 -20.43
N THR A 463 20.39 12.33 -20.04
CA THR A 463 20.96 11.20 -19.29
C THR A 463 20.26 10.92 -17.95
N ALA A 464 19.60 11.91 -17.34
CA ALA A 464 18.82 11.71 -16.12
C ALA A 464 17.50 10.97 -16.43
N SER A 465 16.84 11.34 -17.52
CA SER A 465 15.61 10.67 -18.00
C SER A 465 15.89 9.22 -18.42
N GLN A 466 16.98 9.00 -19.15
CA GLN A 466 17.41 7.65 -19.56
C GLN A 466 17.75 6.75 -18.36
N ARG A 467 18.45 7.29 -17.35
CA ARG A 467 18.74 6.57 -16.10
C ARG A 467 17.48 6.22 -15.32
N SER A 468 16.49 7.10 -15.33
CA SER A 468 15.23 6.90 -14.62
C SER A 468 14.37 5.82 -15.27
N LEU A 469 14.35 5.76 -16.62
CA LEU A 469 13.72 4.65 -17.35
C LEU A 469 14.48 3.33 -17.15
N SER A 470 15.81 3.36 -17.02
CA SER A 470 16.61 2.19 -16.66
C SER A 470 16.29 1.68 -15.25
N LEU A 471 16.09 2.58 -14.30
CA LEU A 471 15.69 2.25 -12.93
C LEU A 471 14.27 1.63 -12.91
N PHE A 472 13.34 2.21 -13.66
CA PHE A 472 12.01 1.64 -13.87
C PHE A 472 12.09 0.23 -14.46
N ASN A 473 12.88 0.01 -15.51
CA ASN A 473 13.06 -1.32 -16.10
C ASN A 473 13.55 -2.36 -15.08
N ARG A 474 14.48 -1.96 -14.21
CA ARG A 474 15.02 -2.84 -13.16
C ARG A 474 13.96 -3.25 -12.13
N TYR A 475 13.15 -2.32 -11.65
CA TYR A 475 12.17 -2.58 -10.58
C TYR A 475 10.81 -3.06 -11.10
N ALA A 476 10.42 -2.67 -12.32
CA ALA A 476 9.20 -3.12 -12.97
C ALA A 476 9.37 -4.46 -13.70
N GLY A 477 10.61 -4.94 -13.88
CA GLY A 477 10.92 -6.15 -14.65
C GLY A 477 10.70 -5.99 -16.16
N THR A 478 10.81 -4.78 -16.69
CA THR A 478 10.55 -4.46 -18.11
C THR A 478 11.84 -4.27 -18.91
N LYS A 479 11.74 -4.34 -20.25
CA LYS A 479 12.86 -4.17 -21.19
C LYS A 479 12.55 -3.09 -22.23
N LEU A 480 12.35 -1.86 -21.77
CA LEU A 480 12.08 -0.70 -22.64
C LEU A 480 13.41 -0.07 -23.12
N ASP A 481 13.45 0.46 -24.34
CA ASP A 481 14.64 1.18 -24.83
C ASP A 481 14.83 2.49 -24.05
N THR A 482 15.93 2.58 -23.31
CA THR A 482 16.22 3.74 -22.46
C THR A 482 16.65 4.97 -23.26
N LYS A 483 17.06 4.82 -24.53
CA LYS A 483 17.61 5.92 -25.35
C LYS A 483 16.52 6.78 -25.98
N LEU A 484 15.29 6.30 -26.09
CA LEU A 484 14.18 6.98 -26.75
C LEU A 484 12.96 7.08 -25.81
N ALA A 485 12.32 8.24 -25.78
CA ALA A 485 10.97 8.36 -25.23
C ALA A 485 9.95 7.84 -26.26
N SER A 486 9.41 6.65 -26.04
CA SER A 486 8.39 6.03 -26.91
C SER A 486 7.02 5.98 -26.25
N LEU A 487 5.98 5.84 -27.08
CA LEU A 487 4.60 5.61 -26.61
C LEU A 487 4.49 4.27 -25.86
N ASP A 488 5.22 3.25 -26.30
CA ASP A 488 5.27 1.95 -25.61
C ASP A 488 5.81 2.08 -24.17
N ALA A 489 6.82 2.95 -23.97
CA ALA A 489 7.33 3.23 -22.63
C ALA A 489 6.27 3.95 -21.78
N LEU A 490 5.56 4.92 -22.37
CA LEU A 490 4.51 5.66 -21.68
C LEU A 490 3.39 4.74 -21.20
N ASP A 491 2.89 3.85 -22.07
CA ASP A 491 1.80 2.94 -21.75
C ASP A 491 2.22 1.88 -20.72
N ALA A 492 3.45 1.36 -20.83
CA ALA A 492 4.01 0.43 -19.86
C ALA A 492 4.13 1.04 -18.44
N ILE A 493 4.45 2.33 -18.34
CA ILE A 493 4.53 3.04 -17.06
C ILE A 493 3.13 3.35 -16.51
N LYS A 494 2.17 3.74 -17.36
CA LYS A 494 0.77 3.97 -16.97
C LYS A 494 0.08 2.72 -16.44
N LEU A 495 0.44 1.54 -16.93
CA LEU A 495 -0.08 0.26 -16.43
C LEU A 495 0.32 -0.04 -14.97
N LYS A 496 1.26 0.71 -14.38
CA LYS A 496 1.63 0.56 -12.97
C LYS A 496 0.87 1.58 -12.10
N PRO A 497 -0.08 1.13 -11.26
CA PRO A 497 -0.94 2.02 -10.46
C PRO A 497 -0.24 2.61 -9.22
N ALA A 498 0.86 2.02 -8.77
CA ALA A 498 1.59 2.41 -7.56
C ALA A 498 3.06 2.76 -7.87
N ARG A 499 3.74 3.38 -6.88
CA ARG A 499 5.18 3.69 -6.92
C ARG A 499 5.99 2.41 -7.16
N VAL A 500 6.86 2.44 -8.16
CA VAL A 500 7.69 1.29 -8.58
C VAL A 500 9.11 1.42 -8.04
N CYS A 501 9.65 2.64 -8.02
CA CYS A 501 11.03 2.87 -7.61
C CYS A 501 11.12 3.30 -6.13
N PRO A 502 12.04 2.70 -5.35
CA PRO A 502 12.20 3.02 -3.93
C PRO A 502 12.74 4.46 -3.74
N VAL A 503 12.34 5.11 -2.66
CA VAL A 503 12.89 6.42 -2.26
C VAL A 503 14.32 6.18 -1.77
N ILE A 504 15.32 6.67 -2.51
CA ILE A 504 16.72 6.62 -2.11
C ILE A 504 17.00 7.85 -1.26
N CYS A 505 17.36 7.65 0.00
CA CYS A 505 17.68 8.70 0.95
C CYS A 505 19.19 8.79 1.19
N ASP A 506 19.68 10.01 1.46
CA ASP A 506 21.09 10.24 1.80
C ASP A 506 21.48 9.55 3.11
N HIS A 507 22.78 9.31 3.29
CA HIS A 507 23.32 8.71 4.51
C HIS A 507 22.92 9.53 5.75
N GLY A 508 22.37 8.89 6.77
CA GLY A 508 21.71 9.55 7.89
C GLY A 508 20.19 9.66 7.81
N TYR A 509 19.56 9.23 6.72
CA TYR A 509 18.11 9.32 6.51
C TYR A 509 17.52 8.00 6.02
N LYS A 510 16.31 7.66 6.48
CA LYS A 510 15.53 6.50 6.03
C LYS A 510 14.26 6.96 5.33
N ALA A 511 13.80 6.19 4.35
CA ALA A 511 12.53 6.46 3.68
C ALA A 511 11.35 6.21 4.64
N SER A 512 10.49 7.21 4.79
CA SER A 512 9.20 7.12 5.49
C SER A 512 8.11 7.63 4.55
N GLY A 513 7.47 6.71 3.83
CA GLY A 513 6.58 7.07 2.73
C GLY A 513 7.36 7.74 1.59
N ASP A 514 7.01 8.99 1.27
CA ASP A 514 7.64 9.78 0.21
C ASP A 514 8.76 10.72 0.72
N GLN A 515 9.06 10.69 2.01
CA GLN A 515 10.01 11.62 2.64
C GLN A 515 11.18 10.89 3.30
N CYS A 516 12.37 11.45 3.15
CA CYS A 516 13.56 11.01 3.86
C CYS A 516 13.57 11.61 5.26
N VAL A 517 13.38 10.77 6.28
CA VAL A 517 13.40 11.18 7.69
C VAL A 517 14.74 10.81 8.32
N ARG A 518 15.28 11.71 9.15
CA ARG A 518 16.60 11.51 9.76
C ARG A 518 16.59 10.31 10.71
N ILE A 519 17.57 9.43 10.56
CA ILE A 519 17.76 8.27 11.43
C ILE A 519 18.38 8.76 12.74
N THR A 520 17.65 8.56 13.83
CA THR A 520 18.11 8.88 15.18
C THR A 520 18.30 7.56 15.92
N CYS A 521 19.55 7.23 16.26
CA CYS A 521 19.87 5.99 16.95
C CYS A 521 19.64 6.10 18.46
N ALA A 522 19.23 5.00 19.07
CA ALA A 522 19.06 4.89 20.52
C ALA A 522 20.40 5.03 21.26
N GLU A 523 20.36 5.47 22.51
CA GLU A 523 21.53 5.71 23.35
C GLU A 523 22.44 4.47 23.42
N GLY A 524 23.73 4.64 23.14
CA GLY A 524 24.72 3.54 23.06
C GLY A 524 24.82 2.86 21.68
N SER A 525 24.06 3.31 20.68
CA SER A 525 24.13 2.85 19.28
C SER A 525 24.66 3.95 18.36
N PHE A 526 25.39 3.59 17.31
CA PHE A 526 25.86 4.50 16.28
C PHE A 526 25.26 4.11 14.92
N LEU A 527 25.13 5.08 14.02
CA LEU A 527 24.70 4.82 12.66
C LEU A 527 25.90 4.26 11.88
N ASN A 528 25.77 3.06 11.34
CA ASN A 528 26.77 2.46 10.46
C ASN A 528 26.62 2.97 9.02
N ASP A 529 27.56 2.59 8.14
CA ASP A 529 27.60 3.02 6.73
C ASP A 529 26.41 2.52 5.90
N ASP A 530 25.66 1.53 6.42
CA ASP A 530 24.45 0.97 5.82
C ASP A 530 23.16 1.64 6.34
N ASN A 531 23.27 2.80 7.02
CA ASN A 531 22.14 3.51 7.62
C ASN A 531 21.37 2.69 8.69
N GLU A 532 22.03 1.75 9.35
CA GLU A 532 21.48 0.97 10.47
C GLU A 532 22.11 1.38 11.81
N CYS A 533 21.31 1.38 12.86
CA CYS A 533 21.77 1.72 14.20
C CYS A 533 22.37 0.49 14.90
N GLU A 534 23.69 0.43 15.00
CA GLU A 534 24.40 -0.68 15.64
C GLU A 534 24.86 -0.32 17.06
N LYS A 535 24.64 -1.22 18.03
CA LYS A 535 25.11 -1.04 19.42
C LYS A 535 26.63 -1.23 19.50
N ARG A 536 27.33 -0.29 20.15
CA ARG A 536 28.76 -0.46 20.43
C ARG A 536 28.96 -1.69 21.32
N ARG A 537 29.49 -2.78 20.76
CA ARG A 537 29.96 -3.91 21.55
C ARG A 537 31.18 -3.46 22.35
N GLY A 538 31.03 -3.32 23.67
CA GLY A 538 32.14 -3.02 24.57
C GLY A 538 33.24 -4.06 24.39
N LYS A 539 34.48 -3.60 24.12
CA LYS A 539 35.66 -4.47 24.14
C LYS A 539 35.73 -5.13 25.52
N LYS A 540 35.71 -6.47 25.57
CA LYS A 540 36.07 -7.23 26.77
C LYS A 540 37.46 -6.77 27.24
N PRO A 541 37.66 -6.45 28.52
CA PRO A 541 38.97 -6.08 29.01
C PRO A 541 39.90 -7.30 28.91
N VAL A 542 40.99 -7.14 28.15
CA VAL A 542 42.09 -8.11 28.12
C VAL A 542 42.86 -7.96 29.42
N ALA A 543 42.90 -9.02 30.22
CA ALA A 543 43.68 -9.08 31.45
C ALA A 543 45.17 -8.84 31.13
N LYS A 544 45.74 -7.74 31.64
CA LYS A 544 47.20 -7.57 31.72
C LYS A 544 47.68 -8.23 33.00
N ARG A 545 48.60 -9.18 32.83
CA ARG A 545 49.33 -9.89 33.88
C ARG A 545 50.37 -8.93 34.51
N ASN A 546 50.52 -9.07 35.83
CA ASN A 546 51.23 -8.24 36.81
C ASN A 546 52.71 -7.92 36.52
N ALA A 547 53.17 -6.77 37.02
CA ALA A 547 54.52 -6.57 37.55
C ALA A 547 54.53 -5.45 38.63
N ASN A 548 55.23 -5.72 39.74
CA ASN A 548 55.63 -4.86 40.87
C ASN A 548 54.57 -4.44 41.90
N GLU A 549 54.62 -4.97 43.14
CA GLU A 549 55.40 -4.47 44.30
C GLU A 549 54.79 -3.16 44.84
N GLY A 550 54.43 -2.95 46.11
CA GLY A 550 54.55 -3.70 47.36
C GLY A 550 53.92 -2.84 48.49
N ALA A 551 53.71 -3.43 49.67
CA ALA A 551 53.22 -2.81 50.92
C ALA A 551 51.79 -2.23 50.89
N SER A 552 50.91 -2.41 51.88
CA SER A 552 51.09 -2.47 53.32
C SER A 552 49.96 -3.25 54.00
N ARG A 553 50.27 -3.76 55.19
CA ARG A 553 49.36 -4.41 56.14
C ARG A 553 48.59 -3.35 56.95
N ALA A 554 47.28 -3.53 57.05
CA ALA A 554 46.35 -3.18 58.14
C ALA A 554 44.95 -3.23 57.49
N ASP A 555 43.92 -3.91 57.96
CA ASP A 555 43.48 -4.14 59.33
C ASP A 555 42.58 -5.39 59.35
N ARG A 556 42.57 -6.08 60.48
CA ARG A 556 41.70 -7.23 60.77
C ARG A 556 40.35 -6.71 61.26
N SER A 557 39.25 -7.31 60.81
CA SER A 557 38.24 -7.75 61.78
C SER A 557 37.52 -9.04 61.35
N ARG A 558 37.75 -10.07 62.18
CA ARG A 558 36.98 -11.30 62.40
C ARG A 558 35.58 -10.89 62.87
N ARG A 559 34.45 -11.46 62.44
CA ARG A 559 33.83 -12.78 62.76
C ARG A 559 32.34 -12.52 62.39
N GLU A 560 31.53 -13.44 61.89
CA GLU A 560 31.19 -14.72 62.50
C GLU A 560 30.50 -15.65 61.48
N ILE A 561 30.84 -16.93 61.58
CA ILE A 561 30.27 -18.06 60.88
C ILE A 561 29.32 -18.74 61.86
N SER A 562 28.13 -19.12 61.42
CA SER A 562 27.28 -20.10 62.10
C SER A 562 26.75 -21.10 61.06
N GLU A 563 27.19 -22.35 61.21
CA GLU A 563 26.82 -23.53 60.42
C GLU A 563 25.62 -24.30 61.03
N PRO A 564 25.03 -25.28 60.29
CA PRO A 564 23.63 -25.73 60.42
C PRO A 564 23.46 -27.17 60.97
N VAL A 565 22.24 -27.53 61.42
CA VAL A 565 21.73 -28.91 61.65
C VAL A 565 20.17 -28.85 61.59
N ALA A 566 19.34 -29.74 61.02
CA ALA A 566 19.38 -31.16 60.62
C ALA A 566 18.33 -31.53 59.52
N ASP A 567 18.71 -32.45 58.60
CA ASP A 567 18.11 -33.77 58.23
C ASP A 567 16.61 -34.05 58.52
N VAL A 568 15.69 -34.58 57.66
CA VAL A 568 15.59 -35.73 56.69
C VAL A 568 14.16 -35.65 55.99
N PRO A 569 13.69 -36.42 54.95
CA PRO A 569 14.29 -37.15 53.82
C PRO A 569 13.80 -36.71 52.40
N ARG A 570 14.60 -37.14 51.43
CA ARG A 570 14.45 -37.17 49.97
C ARG A 570 13.17 -37.89 49.47
N ARG A 571 12.40 -37.24 48.59
CA ARG A 571 11.45 -37.89 47.66
C ARG A 571 11.80 -37.60 46.21
N GLN A 572 11.54 -38.61 45.38
CA GLN A 572 12.00 -38.81 44.01
C GLN A 572 11.62 -37.68 43.03
N ALA A 573 12.55 -37.39 42.13
CA ALA A 573 12.36 -36.54 40.98
C ALA A 573 11.38 -37.18 39.99
N THR A 574 10.25 -36.51 39.73
CA THR A 574 9.45 -36.72 38.52
C THR A 574 9.97 -35.81 37.41
N ALA A 575 10.17 -36.43 36.24
CA ALA A 575 10.81 -35.87 35.05
C ALA A 575 10.28 -34.49 34.63
N LYS A 576 11.20 -33.52 34.51
CA LYS A 576 11.02 -32.30 33.72
C LYS A 576 11.10 -32.68 32.23
N SER A 577 10.12 -32.27 31.44
CA SER A 577 10.18 -32.32 29.98
C SER A 577 11.33 -31.45 29.47
N SER A 578 12.20 -32.05 28.67
CA SER A 578 13.38 -31.44 28.06
C SER A 578 13.01 -30.40 27.00
N GLY A 579 13.16 -29.12 27.32
CA GLY A 579 13.24 -28.05 26.33
C GLY A 579 14.56 -28.11 25.57
N GLY A 580 14.55 -28.68 24.37
CA GLY A 580 15.61 -28.50 23.36
C GLY A 580 15.50 -27.12 22.71
N SER A 581 16.62 -26.58 22.24
CA SER A 581 16.62 -25.39 21.38
C SER A 581 15.70 -25.66 20.20
N GLY A 582 14.70 -24.81 19.95
CA GLY A 582 13.64 -25.01 18.94
C GLY A 582 14.10 -25.01 17.48
N GLN A 583 15.37 -25.34 17.20
CA GLN A 583 15.97 -25.43 15.88
C GLN A 583 15.92 -26.88 15.37
N VAL A 584 15.48 -27.05 14.13
CA VAL A 584 15.34 -28.34 13.43
C VAL A 584 16.27 -28.35 12.21
N VAL A 585 16.97 -29.46 12.00
CA VAL A 585 17.82 -29.71 10.83
C VAL A 585 17.20 -30.83 9.99
N CYS A 586 17.16 -30.64 8.67
CA CYS A 586 16.60 -31.58 7.71
C CYS A 586 17.66 -32.00 6.70
N ASP A 587 17.75 -33.30 6.43
CA ASP A 587 18.46 -33.84 5.27
C ASP A 587 17.47 -34.28 4.18
N ALA A 588 17.97 -34.93 3.12
CA ALA A 588 17.16 -35.36 1.98
C ALA A 588 16.09 -36.40 2.32
N TYR A 589 16.10 -36.97 3.54
CA TYR A 589 15.22 -38.08 3.93
C TYR A 589 14.52 -37.87 5.28
N LEU A 590 15.02 -37.04 6.21
CA LEU A 590 14.39 -36.78 7.52
C LEU A 590 14.76 -35.42 8.16
N CYS A 591 13.84 -34.89 8.98
CA CYS A 591 14.03 -33.70 9.84
C CYS A 591 14.12 -34.08 11.32
N ARG A 592 15.12 -33.55 12.06
CA ARG A 592 15.31 -33.78 13.51
C ARG A 592 15.71 -32.52 14.27
N GLN A 593 15.43 -32.46 15.59
CA GLN A 593 15.89 -31.35 16.43
C GLN A 593 17.42 -31.35 16.62
N VAL A 594 17.98 -30.14 16.76
CA VAL A 594 19.39 -29.89 17.05
C VAL A 594 19.72 -30.36 18.47
N ARG A 595 20.84 -31.05 18.64
CA ARG A 595 21.27 -31.63 19.92
C ARG A 595 21.61 -30.53 20.91
N ARG A 596 21.42 -30.84 22.20
CA ARG A 596 21.67 -29.91 23.30
C ARG A 596 23.15 -29.56 23.36
N GLY A 597 23.49 -28.27 23.23
CA GLY A 597 24.88 -27.80 23.15
C GLY A 597 25.39 -27.55 21.73
N CYS A 598 24.57 -27.81 20.71
CA CYS A 598 24.89 -27.57 19.31
C CYS A 598 24.06 -26.41 18.75
N HIS A 599 24.58 -25.75 17.72
CA HIS A 599 23.90 -24.69 16.98
C HIS A 599 24.07 -24.90 15.47
N LEU A 600 23.18 -24.33 14.67
CA LEU A 600 23.27 -24.40 13.21
C LEU A 600 24.11 -23.24 12.68
N ASP A 601 25.11 -23.57 11.87
CA ASP A 601 25.96 -22.59 11.18
C ASP A 601 25.57 -22.53 9.69
N TYR A 602 25.27 -21.33 9.19
CA TYR A 602 24.83 -21.10 7.81
C TYR A 602 26.04 -20.81 6.93
N ARG A 603 26.45 -21.78 6.11
CA ARG A 603 27.49 -21.60 5.09
C ARG A 603 26.84 -21.49 3.73
N GLY A 604 26.55 -20.26 3.30
CA GLY A 604 25.83 -19.98 2.06
C GLY A 604 26.55 -20.42 0.78
N GLY A 605 25.76 -20.84 -0.22
CA GLY A 605 26.17 -21.11 -1.59
C GLY A 605 24.98 -21.63 -2.42
N GLY A 606 24.58 -20.89 -3.46
CA GLY A 606 23.39 -21.18 -4.27
C GLY A 606 23.67 -22.05 -5.51
N GLY A 607 22.65 -22.80 -5.94
CA GLY A 607 22.60 -23.48 -7.23
C GLY A 607 21.55 -24.62 -7.27
N PRO A 608 20.81 -24.80 -8.38
CA PRO A 608 19.79 -25.84 -8.46
C PRO A 608 20.47 -27.21 -8.67
N GLY A 609 20.43 -28.04 -7.62
CA GLY A 609 20.87 -29.44 -7.67
C GLY A 609 22.23 -29.70 -7.03
N GLY A 610 22.30 -29.77 -5.70
CA GLY A 610 23.49 -30.23 -5.00
C GLY A 610 23.52 -29.93 -3.51
N ASN A 611 23.00 -30.86 -2.71
CA ASN A 611 23.17 -31.07 -1.26
C ASN A 611 24.14 -30.14 -0.49
N THR A 612 23.67 -29.00 0.03
CA THR A 612 24.35 -28.21 1.07
C THR A 612 23.33 -27.52 1.99
N GLY A 613 22.86 -28.23 3.02
CA GLY A 613 22.02 -27.71 4.09
C GLY A 613 22.83 -27.26 5.32
N ASN A 614 22.21 -26.45 6.18
CA ASN A 614 22.75 -25.96 7.46
C ASN A 614 23.47 -27.08 8.23
N VAL A 615 24.71 -26.84 8.65
CA VAL A 615 25.51 -27.85 9.38
C VAL A 615 25.35 -27.62 10.88
N GLU A 616 25.04 -28.69 11.60
CA GLU A 616 24.99 -28.70 13.07
C GLU A 616 26.43 -28.71 13.63
N VAL A 617 26.81 -27.67 14.35
CA VAL A 617 28.11 -27.53 15.01
C VAL A 617 27.91 -27.59 16.53
N CYS A 618 28.54 -28.58 17.17
CA CYS A 618 28.51 -28.79 18.61
C CYS A 618 29.80 -28.25 19.24
N ASN A 619 29.67 -27.53 20.37
CA ASN A 619 30.81 -27.06 21.16
C ASN A 619 31.32 -28.12 22.13
#